data_AF-A0A559H7V9-F1
#
_entry.id   AF-A0A559H7V9-F1
#
_cell.length_a   1.000
_cell.length_b   1.000
_cell.length_c   1.000
_cell.angle_alpha   90.00
_cell.angle_beta   90.00
_cell.angle_gamma   90.00
#
_symmetry.space_group_name_H-M   'P 1'
#
loop_
_entity.id
_entity.type
_entity.pdbx_description
1 polymer ?
#
loop_
_entity_poly.entity_id
_entity_poly.type
_entity_poly.pdbx_seq_one_letter_code
_entity_poly.pdbx_strand_id
1 'polypeptide(L)'
;MDELKREIGYKIKTIRRSCGKTQIDICGDESELTIRQLARIENGQALATLPKLLLIADKLGVSLQNIVDVKVIEIPKGFLKLKDELIHSQTYADKGRIERKEAILEEIYENYYENLPEEEQLIVDVTQARFDIYGSSDVTYGLGLVEEYFQQLLKKKYFSVNDLLIIELYF
;
A
#
# COMPACT_ATOMS: atom_id res chain seq x y z
N MET A 1 -5.19 16.05 -0.38
CA MET A 1 -5.35 14.63 0.04
C MET A 1 -4.92 14.40 1.48
N ASP A 2 -3.94 15.13 2.02
CA ASP A 2 -3.55 14.96 3.43
C ASP A 2 -4.65 15.30 4.43
N GLU A 3 -5.47 16.31 4.13
CA GLU A 3 -6.65 16.63 4.95
C GLU A 3 -7.65 15.46 4.98
N LEU A 4 -7.86 14.80 3.85
CA LEU A 4 -8.69 13.60 3.76
C LEU A 4 -8.09 12.45 4.59
N LYS A 5 -6.79 12.13 4.44
CA LYS A 5 -6.12 11.09 5.24
C LYS A 5 -6.34 11.32 6.74
N ARG A 6 -6.19 12.58 7.18
CA ARG A 6 -6.38 12.97 8.59
C ARG A 6 -7.84 12.86 9.02
N GLU A 7 -8.80 13.24 8.18
CA GLU A 7 -10.23 13.10 8.48
C GLU A 7 -10.61 11.63 8.64
N ILE A 8 -10.21 10.77 7.69
CA ILE A 8 -10.46 9.32 7.73
C ILE A 8 -9.84 8.72 8.99
N GLY A 9 -8.56 9.00 9.24
CA GLY A 9 -7.84 8.51 10.41
C GLY A 9 -8.49 8.93 11.72
N TYR A 10 -8.89 10.20 11.82
CA TYR A 10 -9.60 10.73 12.99
C TYR A 10 -10.95 10.06 13.23
N LYS A 11 -11.75 9.85 12.17
CA LYS A 11 -13.03 9.15 12.26
C LYS A 11 -12.85 7.71 12.76
N ILE A 12 -11.94 6.94 12.16
CA ILE A 12 -11.64 5.56 12.56
C ILE A 12 -11.24 5.51 14.04
N LYS A 13 -10.30 6.38 14.45
CA LYS A 13 -9.81 6.45 15.83
C LYS A 13 -10.89 6.82 16.83
N THR A 14 -11.77 7.75 16.47
CA THR A 14 -12.86 8.22 17.33
C THR A 14 -13.92 7.13 17.50
N ILE A 15 -14.35 6.49 16.41
CA ILE A 15 -15.30 5.39 16.45
C ILE A 15 -14.73 4.24 17.28
N ARG A 16 -13.49 3.83 17.01
CA ARG A 16 -12.82 2.76 17.76
C ARG A 16 -12.80 3.01 19.26
N ARG A 17 -12.42 4.24 19.67
CA ARG A 17 -12.40 4.63 21.09
C ARG A 17 -13.80 4.68 21.70
N SER A 18 -14.80 5.15 20.96
CA SER A 18 -16.19 5.18 21.42
C SER A 18 -16.76 3.78 21.65
N CYS A 19 -16.31 2.79 20.87
CA CYS A 19 -16.65 1.38 21.04
C CYS A 19 -15.80 0.67 22.11
N GLY A 20 -14.87 1.38 22.78
CA GLY A 20 -13.99 0.80 23.80
C GLY A 20 -12.96 -0.20 23.26
N LYS A 21 -12.68 -0.22 21.94
CA LYS A 21 -11.77 -1.18 21.31
C LYS A 21 -10.33 -0.67 21.26
N THR A 22 -9.37 -1.55 21.48
CA THR A 22 -7.95 -1.30 21.24
C THR A 22 -7.61 -1.51 19.76
N GLN A 23 -6.41 -1.08 19.33
CA GLN A 23 -5.95 -1.37 17.96
C GLN A 23 -5.78 -2.88 17.74
N ILE A 24 -5.36 -3.61 18.77
CA ILE A 24 -5.22 -5.08 18.75
C ILE A 24 -6.58 -5.74 18.47
N ASP A 25 -7.65 -5.25 19.08
CA ASP A 25 -9.01 -5.79 18.87
C ASP A 25 -9.51 -5.63 17.43
N ILE A 26 -8.99 -4.63 16.71
CA ILE A 26 -9.31 -4.41 15.28
C ILE A 26 -8.43 -5.29 14.39
N CYS A 27 -7.12 -5.33 14.66
CA CYS A 27 -6.13 -6.02 13.83
C CYS A 27 -6.18 -7.55 13.96
N GLY A 28 -6.68 -8.10 15.07
CA GLY A 28 -6.81 -9.54 15.27
C GLY A 28 -5.47 -10.26 15.22
N ASP A 29 -5.28 -11.15 14.23
CA ASP A 29 -4.03 -11.90 14.03
C ASP A 29 -2.97 -11.12 13.22
N GLU A 30 -3.31 -9.93 12.72
CA GLU A 30 -2.49 -9.08 11.85
C GLU A 30 -2.18 -9.68 10.47
N SER A 31 -2.96 -10.65 10.00
CA SER A 31 -2.81 -11.22 8.65
C SER A 31 -3.22 -10.24 7.55
N GLU A 32 -4.28 -9.46 7.77
CA GLU A 32 -4.83 -8.49 6.81
C GLU A 32 -4.45 -7.04 7.11
N LEU A 33 -4.39 -6.67 8.39
CA LEU A 33 -4.08 -5.32 8.84
C LEU A 33 -3.22 -5.37 10.10
N THR A 34 -1.99 -4.86 10.02
CA THR A 34 -1.08 -4.82 11.18
C THR A 34 -1.40 -3.66 12.10
N ILE A 35 -0.95 -3.74 13.35
CA ILE A 35 -1.11 -2.64 14.33
C ILE A 35 -0.41 -1.37 13.84
N ARG A 36 0.75 -1.52 13.17
CA ARG A 36 1.51 -0.40 12.62
C ARG A 36 0.77 0.28 11.46
N GLN A 37 0.21 -0.51 10.54
CA GLN A 37 -0.62 0.02 9.45
C GLN A 37 -1.83 0.78 10.01
N LEU A 38 -2.58 0.18 10.95
CA LEU A 38 -3.71 0.86 11.58
C LEU A 38 -3.28 2.15 12.30
N ALA A 39 -2.15 2.16 12.99
CA ALA A 39 -1.64 3.37 13.64
C ALA A 39 -1.30 4.49 12.65
N ARG A 40 -0.66 4.17 11.52
CA ARG A 40 -0.37 5.14 10.45
C ARG A 40 -1.66 5.69 9.84
N ILE A 41 -2.64 4.84 9.59
CA ILE A 41 -3.96 5.24 9.09
C ILE A 41 -4.65 6.18 10.08
N GLU A 42 -4.71 5.81 11.37
CA GLU A 42 -5.36 6.63 12.41
C GLU A 42 -4.69 7.98 12.65
N ASN A 43 -3.39 8.09 12.38
CA ASN A 43 -2.65 9.34 12.48
C ASN A 43 -2.67 10.16 11.17
N GLY A 44 -3.35 9.67 10.12
CA GLY A 44 -3.44 10.33 8.82
C GLY A 44 -2.15 10.31 8.00
N GLN A 45 -1.24 9.38 8.32
CA GLN A 45 0.05 9.22 7.63
C GLN A 45 -0.09 8.31 6.40
N ALA A 46 -1.05 7.39 6.40
CA ALA A 46 -1.28 6.43 5.33
C ALA A 46 -2.77 6.39 4.95
N LEU A 47 -3.05 6.14 3.67
CA LEU A 47 -4.39 5.85 3.18
C LEU A 47 -4.57 4.32 3.06
N ALA A 48 -5.70 3.80 3.53
CA ALA A 48 -6.03 2.39 3.41
C ALA A 48 -6.75 2.09 2.09
N THR A 49 -6.56 0.89 1.56
CA THR A 49 -7.34 0.39 0.42
C THR A 49 -8.79 0.12 0.82
N LEU A 50 -9.71 0.10 -0.16
CA LEU A 50 -11.12 -0.18 0.10
C LEU A 50 -11.36 -1.51 0.84
N PRO A 51 -10.68 -2.64 0.51
CA PRO A 51 -10.81 -3.89 1.28
C PRO A 51 -10.43 -3.73 2.75
N LYS A 52 -9.33 -3.03 3.03
CA LYS A 52 -8.88 -2.75 4.41
C LYS A 52 -9.86 -1.86 5.17
N LEU A 53 -10.44 -0.85 4.51
CA LEU A 53 -11.46 0.01 5.11
C LEU A 53 -12.76 -0.75 5.40
N LEU A 54 -13.16 -1.65 4.51
CA LEU A 54 -14.30 -2.55 4.74
C LEU A 54 -14.06 -3.46 5.95
N LEU A 55 -12.86 -4.02 6.08
CA LEU A 55 -12.46 -4.82 7.23
C LEU A 55 -12.50 -4.01 8.53
N ILE A 56 -11.98 -2.78 8.52
CA ILE A 56 -12.04 -1.88 9.69
C ILE A 56 -13.50 -1.56 10.04
N ALA A 57 -14.34 -1.25 9.04
CA ALA A 57 -15.75 -0.94 9.25
C ALA A 57 -16.53 -2.12 9.87
N ASP A 58 -16.31 -3.33 9.36
CA ASP A 58 -16.89 -4.57 9.89
C ASP A 58 -16.48 -4.80 11.35
N LYS A 59 -15.18 -4.68 11.66
CA LYS A 59 -14.67 -4.80 13.03
C LYS A 59 -15.22 -3.72 13.96
N LEU A 60 -15.52 -2.53 13.47
CA LEU A 60 -16.13 -1.44 14.23
C LEU A 60 -17.66 -1.54 14.32
N GLY A 61 -18.29 -2.42 13.55
CA GLY A 61 -19.75 -2.55 13.49
C GLY A 61 -20.44 -1.34 12.87
N VAL A 62 -19.76 -0.63 11.96
CA VAL A 62 -20.28 0.57 11.28
C VAL A 62 -20.31 0.37 9.76
N SER A 63 -21.15 1.15 9.07
CA SER A 63 -21.13 1.20 7.61
C SER A 63 -19.87 1.93 7.12
N LEU A 64 -19.31 1.49 5.97
CA LEU A 64 -18.19 2.16 5.31
C LEU A 64 -18.47 3.65 5.06
N GLN A 65 -19.73 4.00 4.75
CA GLN A 65 -20.16 5.39 4.50
C GLN A 65 -19.99 6.31 5.72
N ASN A 66 -19.99 5.75 6.93
CA ASN A 66 -19.74 6.52 8.15
C ASN A 66 -18.26 6.90 8.29
N ILE A 67 -17.38 6.15 7.63
CA ILE A 67 -15.95 6.38 7.63
C ILE A 67 -15.60 7.29 6.44
N VAL A 68 -15.94 6.88 5.22
CA VAL A 68 -15.57 7.59 3.99
C VAL A 68 -16.60 7.43 2.87
N ASP A 69 -16.77 8.49 2.07
CA ASP A 69 -17.42 8.42 0.77
C ASP A 69 -16.52 7.73 -0.26
N VAL A 70 -16.99 6.60 -0.81
CA VAL A 70 -16.24 5.75 -1.75
C VAL A 70 -15.72 6.53 -2.97
N LYS A 71 -16.44 7.56 -3.41
CA LYS A 71 -16.06 8.42 -4.54
C LYS A 71 -14.78 9.22 -4.29
N VAL A 72 -14.38 9.40 -3.03
CA VAL A 72 -13.22 10.22 -2.65
C VAL A 72 -11.94 9.37 -2.58
N ILE A 73 -12.05 8.04 -2.47
CA ILE A 73 -10.91 7.10 -2.39
C ILE A 73 -10.58 6.49 -3.77
N GLU A 74 -11.35 6.79 -4.80
CA GLU A 74 -11.16 6.18 -6.11
C GLU A 74 -9.78 6.54 -6.69
N ILE A 75 -9.04 5.51 -7.10
CA ILE A 75 -7.67 5.65 -7.60
C ILE A 75 -7.70 6.43 -8.93
N PRO A 76 -6.80 7.42 -9.13
CA PRO A 76 -6.75 8.19 -10.37
C PRO A 76 -6.59 7.29 -11.60
N LYS A 77 -7.42 7.51 -12.63
CA LYS A 77 -7.36 6.76 -13.90
C LYS A 77 -6.00 6.89 -14.61
N GLY A 78 -5.30 8.00 -14.41
CA GLY A 78 -3.94 8.20 -14.93
C GLY A 78 -2.95 7.19 -14.35
N PHE A 79 -2.93 7.05 -13.03
CA PHE A 79 -2.12 6.04 -12.35
C PHE A 79 -2.45 4.62 -12.82
N LEU A 80 -3.73 4.27 -12.97
CA LEU A 80 -4.12 2.92 -13.43
C LEU A 80 -3.54 2.59 -14.82
N LYS A 81 -3.47 3.56 -15.73
CA LYS A 81 -2.84 3.37 -17.05
C LYS A 81 -1.33 3.18 -16.93
N LEU A 82 -0.67 4.01 -16.12
CA LEU A 82 0.78 3.92 -15.91
C LEU A 82 1.15 2.58 -15.24
N LYS A 83 0.36 2.12 -14.28
CA LYS A 83 0.50 0.81 -13.64
C LYS A 83 0.35 -0.34 -14.63
N ASP A 84 -0.65 -0.27 -15.53
CA ASP A 84 -0.86 -1.26 -16.58
C ASP A 84 0.35 -1.35 -17.53
N GLU A 85 0.85 -0.19 -17.97
CA GLU A 85 2.07 -0.09 -18.80
C GLU A 85 3.30 -0.64 -18.06
N LEU A 86 3.46 -0.34 -16.77
CA LEU A 86 4.58 -0.78 -15.93
C LEU A 86 4.61 -2.31 -15.76
N ILE A 87 3.45 -2.94 -15.55
CA ILE A 87 3.32 -4.39 -15.32
C ILE A 87 3.48 -5.18 -16.63
N HIS A 88 2.86 -4.72 -17.72
CA HIS A 88 2.81 -5.49 -18.96
C HIS A 88 4.00 -5.26 -19.89
N SER A 89 4.75 -4.18 -19.73
CA SER A 89 5.94 -3.94 -20.56
C SER A 89 7.11 -4.83 -20.12
N GLN A 90 7.59 -5.70 -21.01
CA GLN A 90 8.78 -6.52 -20.78
C GLN A 90 10.02 -5.76 -21.26
N THR A 91 11.03 -5.65 -20.41
CA THR A 91 12.25 -4.88 -20.70
C THR A 91 13.23 -5.67 -21.57
N TYR A 92 13.31 -6.99 -21.45
CA TYR A 92 14.26 -7.85 -22.19
C TYR A 92 15.71 -7.32 -22.23
N ALA A 93 16.15 -6.63 -21.16
CA ALA A 93 17.43 -5.93 -21.08
C ALA A 93 17.67 -4.86 -22.17
N ASP A 94 16.61 -4.41 -22.85
CA ASP A 94 16.64 -3.28 -23.79
C ASP A 94 16.70 -1.96 -23.03
N LYS A 95 17.78 -1.21 -23.23
CA LYS A 95 18.04 0.06 -22.54
C LYS A 95 16.91 1.07 -22.73
N GLY A 96 16.36 1.19 -23.95
CA GLY A 96 15.29 2.16 -24.22
C GLY A 96 13.99 1.83 -23.49
N ARG A 97 13.72 0.53 -23.25
CA ARG A 97 12.54 0.09 -22.48
C ARG A 97 12.73 0.26 -20.98
N ILE A 98 13.97 0.11 -20.49
CA ILE A 98 14.32 0.37 -19.09
C ILE A 98 14.16 1.86 -18.80
N GLU A 99 14.75 2.73 -19.61
CA GLU A 99 14.60 4.20 -19.48
C GLU A 99 13.13 4.63 -19.53
N ARG A 100 12.31 4.01 -20.40
CA ARG A 100 10.87 4.28 -20.43
C ARG A 100 10.17 3.91 -19.12
N LYS A 101 10.56 2.80 -18.49
CA LYS A 101 9.98 2.39 -17.20
C LYS A 101 10.42 3.29 -16.05
N GLU A 102 11.68 3.72 -16.03
CA GLU A 102 12.17 4.70 -15.06
C GLU A 102 11.37 6.00 -15.16
N ALA A 103 11.16 6.51 -16.38
CA ALA A 103 10.34 7.70 -16.59
C ALA A 103 8.88 7.53 -16.12
N ILE A 104 8.30 6.35 -16.28
CA ILE A 104 6.95 6.05 -15.76
C ILE A 104 6.95 6.05 -14.23
N LEU A 105 7.96 5.46 -13.59
CA LEU A 105 8.09 5.46 -12.13
C LEU A 105 8.26 6.88 -11.60
N GLU A 106 9.10 7.71 -12.22
CA GLU A 106 9.24 9.13 -11.89
C GLU A 106 7.90 9.87 -12.01
N GLU A 107 7.16 9.68 -13.10
CA GLU A 107 5.84 10.29 -13.28
C GLU A 107 4.85 9.87 -12.18
N ILE A 108 4.91 8.60 -11.75
CA ILE A 108 4.11 8.09 -10.63
C ILE A 108 4.52 8.77 -9.32
N TYR A 109 5.82 8.85 -9.02
CA TYR A 109 6.35 9.48 -7.81
C TYR A 109 5.95 10.95 -7.70
N GLU A 110 6.08 11.71 -8.79
CA GLU A 110 5.80 13.15 -8.79
C GLU A 110 4.30 13.46 -8.70
N ASN A 111 3.47 12.73 -9.43
CA ASN A 111 2.07 13.13 -9.64
C ASN A 111 1.05 12.35 -8.81
N TYR A 112 1.37 11.12 -8.41
CA TYR A 112 0.38 10.19 -7.85
C TYR A 112 0.74 9.62 -6.48
N TYR A 113 2.03 9.38 -6.20
CA TYR A 113 2.48 8.58 -5.04
C TYR A 113 1.88 9.01 -3.71
N GLU A 114 1.91 10.30 -3.38
CA GLU A 114 1.35 10.84 -2.12
C GLU A 114 -0.16 10.58 -1.94
N ASN A 115 -0.88 10.38 -3.03
CA ASN A 115 -2.34 10.22 -3.03
C ASN A 115 -2.77 8.75 -3.07
N LEU A 116 -1.82 7.82 -3.22
CA LEU A 116 -2.10 6.39 -3.30
C LEU A 116 -2.32 5.77 -1.92
N PRO A 117 -3.12 4.69 -1.84
CA PRO A 117 -3.15 3.82 -0.68
C PRO A 117 -1.77 3.19 -0.40
N GLU A 118 -1.51 2.87 0.87
CA GLU A 118 -0.23 2.29 1.34
C GLU A 118 0.18 1.03 0.54
N GLU A 119 -0.80 0.19 0.17
CA GLU A 119 -0.52 -1.01 -0.64
C GLU A 119 -0.12 -0.70 -2.08
N GLU A 120 -0.63 0.38 -2.66
CA GLU A 120 -0.26 0.80 -4.01
C GLU A 120 1.10 1.51 -4.00
N GLN A 121 1.38 2.32 -2.98
CA GLN A 121 2.72 2.89 -2.74
C GLN A 121 3.77 1.78 -2.62
N LEU A 122 3.47 0.73 -1.85
CA LEU A 122 4.33 -0.43 -1.71
C LEU A 122 4.68 -1.09 -3.05
N ILE A 123 3.73 -1.22 -3.98
CA ILE A 123 4.01 -1.81 -5.31
C ILE A 123 4.99 -0.94 -6.08
N VAL A 124 4.82 0.38 -6.04
CA VAL A 124 5.72 1.33 -6.70
C VAL A 124 7.13 1.19 -6.12
N ASP A 125 7.24 1.20 -4.79
CA ASP A 125 8.53 1.08 -4.09
C ASP A 125 9.21 -0.26 -4.33
N VAL A 126 8.44 -1.36 -4.33
CA VAL A 126 8.95 -2.70 -4.68
C VAL A 126 9.45 -2.72 -6.12
N THR A 127 8.72 -2.09 -7.04
CA THR A 127 9.11 -2.06 -8.46
C THR A 127 10.38 -1.24 -8.64
N GLN A 128 10.50 -0.08 -7.99
CA GLN A 128 11.71 0.74 -7.99
C GLN A 128 12.90 -0.03 -7.41
N ALA A 129 12.75 -0.63 -6.23
CA ALA A 129 13.79 -1.41 -5.59
C ALA A 129 14.28 -2.57 -6.49
N ARG A 130 13.38 -3.22 -7.24
CA ARG A 130 13.79 -4.22 -8.24
C ARG A 130 14.68 -3.63 -9.33
N PHE A 131 14.31 -2.48 -9.89
CA PHE A 131 15.14 -1.81 -10.90
C PHE A 131 16.51 -1.44 -10.33
N ASP A 132 16.53 -0.90 -9.11
CA ASP A 132 17.77 -0.52 -8.44
C ASP A 132 18.67 -1.73 -8.15
N ILE A 133 18.11 -2.87 -7.72
CA ILE A 133 18.85 -4.13 -7.52
C ILE A 133 19.41 -4.63 -8.85
N TYR A 134 18.64 -4.63 -9.94
CA TYR A 134 19.16 -5.04 -11.24
C TYR A 134 20.26 -4.12 -11.77
N GLY A 135 20.18 -2.81 -11.49
CA GLY A 135 21.17 -1.82 -11.94
C GLY A 135 22.43 -1.76 -11.08
N SER A 136 22.30 -1.91 -9.76
CA SER A 136 23.38 -1.70 -8.78
C SER A 136 23.89 -2.99 -8.12
N SER A 137 23.14 -4.09 -8.22
CA SER A 137 23.38 -5.36 -7.49
C SER A 137 23.39 -5.24 -5.97
N ASP A 138 22.88 -4.12 -5.42
CA ASP A 138 22.77 -3.90 -3.98
C ASP A 138 21.40 -4.31 -3.46
N VAL A 139 21.37 -5.41 -2.70
CA VAL A 139 20.13 -5.98 -2.14
C VAL A 139 19.58 -5.15 -0.98
N THR A 140 20.34 -4.17 -0.47
CA THR A 140 19.93 -3.37 0.69
C THR A 140 18.74 -2.47 0.43
N TYR A 141 18.50 -2.08 -0.83
CA TYR A 141 17.34 -1.27 -1.23
C TYR A 141 15.99 -1.94 -0.91
N GLY A 142 15.92 -3.28 -0.88
CA GLY A 142 14.69 -4.03 -0.58
C GLY A 142 14.49 -4.37 0.90
N LEU A 143 15.54 -4.35 1.74
CA LEU A 143 15.51 -4.95 3.08
C LEU A 143 14.49 -4.27 4.02
N GLY A 144 14.40 -2.95 4.01
CA GLY A 144 13.46 -2.22 4.87
C GLY A 144 11.99 -2.52 4.54
N LEU A 145 11.68 -2.67 3.25
CA LEU A 145 10.34 -3.05 2.78
C LEU A 145 10.03 -4.50 3.16
N VAL A 146 10.98 -5.41 2.96
CA VAL A 146 10.81 -6.81 3.34
C VAL A 146 10.58 -6.93 4.84
N GLU A 147 11.41 -6.34 5.69
CA GLU A 147 11.27 -6.46 7.16
C GLU A 147 9.89 -6.06 7.68
N GLU A 148 9.29 -5.03 7.09
CA GLU A 148 7.98 -4.54 7.51
C GLU A 148 6.85 -5.50 7.13
N TYR A 149 6.86 -6.02 5.89
CA TYR A 149 5.77 -6.84 5.36
C TYR A 149 5.98 -8.34 5.58
N PHE A 150 7.20 -8.80 5.83
CA PHE A 150 7.53 -10.21 6.01
C PHE A 150 6.80 -10.84 7.19
N GLN A 151 6.62 -10.08 8.29
CA GLN A 151 5.86 -10.56 9.45
C GLN A 151 4.39 -10.81 9.11
N GLN A 152 3.81 -10.01 8.21
CA GLN A 152 2.45 -10.19 7.71
C GLN A 152 2.38 -11.38 6.75
N LEU A 153 3.37 -11.53 5.86
CA LEU A 153 3.49 -12.63 4.90
C LEU A 153 3.53 -14.00 5.59
N LEU A 154 4.29 -14.14 6.67
CA LEU A 154 4.41 -15.41 7.43
C LEU A 154 3.08 -15.88 8.05
N LYS A 155 2.13 -14.97 8.27
CA LYS A 155 0.83 -15.28 8.88
C LYS A 155 -0.25 -15.60 7.85
N LYS A 156 -0.06 -15.21 6.58
CA LYS A 156 -1.05 -15.43 5.52
C LYS A 156 -1.06 -16.90 5.08
N LYS A 157 -2.27 -17.40 4.82
CA LYS A 157 -2.48 -18.75 4.23
C LYS A 157 -2.47 -18.74 2.71
N TYR A 158 -2.88 -17.62 2.11
CA TYR A 158 -2.93 -17.43 0.66
C TYR A 158 -2.17 -16.15 0.31
N PHE A 159 -1.27 -16.25 -0.66
CA PHE A 159 -0.46 -15.12 -1.10
C PHE A 159 -1.12 -14.43 -2.29
N SER A 160 -1.18 -13.11 -2.23
CA SER A 160 -1.57 -12.24 -3.35
C SER A 160 -0.38 -11.99 -4.29
N VAL A 161 -0.63 -11.38 -5.46
CA VAL A 161 0.44 -10.98 -6.38
C VAL A 161 1.44 -10.03 -5.69
N ASN A 162 0.94 -9.09 -4.89
CA ASN A 162 1.78 -8.15 -4.14
C ASN A 162 2.71 -8.88 -3.16
N ASP A 163 2.18 -9.89 -2.49
CA ASP A 163 2.94 -10.70 -1.54
C ASP A 163 4.10 -11.43 -2.25
N LEU A 164 3.85 -11.96 -3.45
CA LEU A 164 4.88 -12.62 -4.26
C LEU A 164 5.98 -11.65 -4.74
N LEU A 165 5.60 -10.42 -5.10
CA LEU A 165 6.55 -9.39 -5.53
C LEU A 165 7.50 -8.97 -4.38
N ILE A 166 7.00 -8.92 -3.15
CA ILE A 166 7.83 -8.63 -1.97
C ILE A 166 8.76 -9.80 -1.65
N ILE A 167 8.29 -11.04 -1.77
CA ILE A 167 9.13 -12.22 -1.57
C ILE A 167 10.27 -12.25 -2.58
N GLU A 168 10.03 -11.82 -3.82
CA GLU A 168 11.06 -11.74 -4.85
C GLU A 168 12.20 -10.78 -4.47
N LEU A 169 11.94 -9.70 -3.72
CA LEU A 169 13.00 -8.79 -3.23
C LEU A 169 13.95 -9.41 -2.21
N TYR A 170 13.55 -10.52 -1.57
CA TYR A 170 14.38 -11.20 -0.58
C TYR A 170 15.45 -12.10 -1.21
N PHE A 171 15.25 -12.52 -2.47
CA PHE A 171 16.12 -13.48 -3.17
C PHE A 171 17.01 -12.78 -4.20
#